data_AF-D4E3T8-F1
#
_entry.id   AF-D4E3T8-F1
#
_cell.length_a   1.000
_cell.length_b   1.000
_cell.length_c   1.000
_cell.angle_alpha   90.00
_cell.angle_beta   90.00
_cell.angle_gamma   90.00
#
_symmetry.space_group_name_H-M   'P 1'
#
loop_
_entity.id
_entity.type
_entity.pdbx_description
1 polymer ?
#
loop_
_entity_poly.entity_id
_entity_poly.type
_entity_poly.pdbx_seq_one_letter_code
_entity_poly.pdbx_strand_id
1 'polypeptide(L)'
;MLLLFVKGDALGGSPEPTGYIPPHDGHGPYHIGLAVSRQQLPAWERQLAQHGVEIEGRMNWPRGGESLYFRDPDHHLLELVTPGLWDNY
;
A
#
# COMPACT_ATOMS: atom_id res chain seq x y z
N MET A 1 4.33 -5.11 -8.13
CA MET A 1 5.25 -3.97 -8.25
C MET A 1 4.44 -2.71 -8.04
N LEU A 2 4.84 -1.85 -7.11
CA LEU A 2 4.22 -0.55 -6.86
C LEU A 2 5.24 0.54 -7.27
N LEU A 3 4.78 1.55 -8.00
CA LEU A 3 5.57 2.73 -8.33
C LEU A 3 4.94 3.92 -7.65
N LEU A 4 5.74 4.68 -6.90
CA LEU A 4 5.31 5.91 -6.24
C LEU A 4 6.06 7.09 -6.87
N PHE A 5 5.32 8.16 -7.14
CA PHE A 5 5.84 9.39 -7.72
C PHE A 5 5.62 10.52 -6.73
N VAL A 6 6.54 11.48 -6.71
CA VAL A 6 6.37 12.69 -5.90
C VAL A 6 5.14 13.43 -6.39
N LYS A 7 4.26 13.81 -5.45
CA LYS A 7 3.04 14.55 -5.76
C LYS A 7 3.38 15.85 -6.51
N GLY A 8 2.72 16.06 -7.64
CA GLY A 8 2.94 17.20 -8.53
C GLY A 8 3.92 16.93 -9.68
N ASP A 9 4.78 15.91 -9.56
CA ASP A 9 5.81 15.63 -10.58
C ASP A 9 5.25 14.85 -11.79
N ALA A 10 4.04 14.30 -11.70
CA ALA A 10 3.43 13.47 -12.75
C ALA A 10 2.33 14.21 -13.55
N LEU A 11 2.22 15.54 -13.42
CA LEU A 11 1.17 16.35 -14.06
C LEU A 11 1.34 16.53 -15.58
N GLY A 12 2.58 16.50 -16.09
CA GLY A 12 2.87 16.78 -17.51
C GLY A 12 2.94 15.54 -18.41
N GLY A 13 2.94 14.34 -17.83
CA GLY A 13 3.39 13.12 -18.51
C GLY A 13 4.89 13.16 -18.86
N SER A 14 5.47 12.01 -19.19
CA SER A 14 6.90 11.87 -19.52
C SER A 14 7.08 11.27 -20.92
N PRO A 15 7.63 12.01 -21.90
CA PRO A 15 8.05 11.43 -23.16
C PRO A 15 9.36 10.63 -22.97
N GLU A 16 9.33 9.37 -23.37
CA GLU A 16 10.47 8.46 -23.35
C GLU A 16 10.89 8.09 -24.78
N PRO A 17 12.14 7.69 -25.03
CA PRO A 17 12.59 7.25 -26.36
C PRO A 17 11.72 6.13 -26.97
N THR A 18 11.07 5.34 -26.12
CA THR A 18 10.23 4.20 -26.52
C THR A 18 8.73 4.44 -26.35
N GLY A 19 8.28 5.63 -25.93
CA GLY A 19 6.86 5.87 -25.71
C GLY A 19 6.54 7.13 -24.94
N TYR A 20 5.31 7.20 -24.42
CA TYR A 20 4.84 8.32 -23.62
C TYR A 20 4.10 7.79 -22.40
N ILE A 21 4.53 8.24 -21.23
CA ILE A 21 3.81 8.00 -19.98
C ILE A 21 2.82 9.17 -19.84
N PRO A 22 1.50 8.93 -19.88
CA PRO A 22 0.51 10.00 -19.73
C PRO A 22 0.58 10.62 -18.33
N PRO A 23 0.02 11.84 -18.12
CA PRO A 23 -0.14 12.40 -16.79
C PRO A 23 -0.89 11.42 -15.89
N HIS A 24 -0.35 11.17 -14.71
CA HIS A 24 -0.85 10.14 -13.80
C HIS A 24 -0.72 10.56 -12.34
N ASP A 25 -0.72 11.87 -12.10
CA ASP A 25 -0.72 12.42 -10.76
C ASP A 25 -2.02 12.11 -10.02
N GLY A 26 -1.94 12.16 -8.70
CA GLY A 26 -3.02 11.87 -7.79
C GLY A 26 -3.40 13.06 -6.90
N HIS A 27 -4.61 13.04 -6.37
CA HIS A 27 -5.06 14.01 -5.38
C HIS A 27 -5.78 13.32 -4.21
N GLY A 28 -5.48 13.80 -3.00
CA GLY A 28 -6.04 13.31 -1.74
C GLY A 28 -5.39 12.02 -1.24
N PRO A 29 -5.86 11.49 -0.09
CA PRO A 29 -5.39 10.22 0.44
C PRO A 29 -5.84 9.04 -0.42
N TYR A 30 -4.91 8.13 -0.71
CA TYR A 30 -5.20 6.85 -1.36
C TYR A 30 -5.29 5.70 -0.34
N HIS A 31 -6.02 4.64 -0.68
CA HIS A 31 -5.97 3.35 0.04
C HIS A 31 -5.31 2.31 -0.85
N ILE A 32 -4.17 1.78 -0.40
CA ILE A 32 -3.36 0.83 -1.16
C ILE A 32 -3.21 -0.46 -0.36
N GLY A 33 -3.73 -1.56 -0.91
CA GLY A 33 -3.58 -2.91 -0.35
C GLY A 33 -2.37 -3.63 -0.95
N LEU A 34 -1.47 -4.10 -0.08
CA LEU A 34 -0.33 -4.92 -0.43
C LEU A 34 -0.54 -6.33 0.12
N ALA A 35 -0.59 -7.30 -0.80
CA ALA A 35 -0.74 -8.69 -0.42
C ALA A 35 0.55 -9.22 0.22
N VAL A 36 0.42 -9.88 1.37
CA VAL A 36 1.50 -10.55 2.09
C VAL A 36 1.07 -11.95 2.51
N SER A 37 2.02 -12.85 2.70
CA SER A 37 1.71 -14.14 3.32
C SER A 37 1.49 -13.95 4.82
N ARG A 38 0.71 -14.85 5.45
CA ARG A 38 0.48 -14.81 6.91
C ARG A 38 1.76 -14.90 7.71
N GLN A 39 2.75 -15.64 7.20
CA GLN A 39 4.05 -15.82 7.85
C GLN A 39 4.87 -14.52 7.87
N GLN A 40 4.59 -13.58 6.97
CA GLN A 40 5.28 -12.29 6.89
C GLN A 40 4.71 -11.25 7.87
N LEU A 41 3.46 -11.37 8.34
CA LEU A 41 2.83 -10.37 9.20
C LEU A 41 3.65 -10.05 10.46
N PRO A 42 4.15 -11.02 11.24
CA PRO A 42 4.93 -10.70 12.43
C PRO A 42 6.24 -9.97 12.12
N ALA A 43 6.84 -10.24 10.95
CA ALA A 43 8.05 -9.53 10.53
C ALA A 43 7.75 -8.08 10.16
N TRP A 44 6.64 -7.84 9.46
CA TRP A 44 6.18 -6.49 9.12
C TRP A 44 5.79 -5.67 10.34
N GLU A 45 5.05 -6.25 11.31
CA GLU A 45 4.71 -5.56 12.56
C GLU A 45 5.96 -5.06 13.29
N ARG A 46 7.00 -5.91 13.38
CA ARG A 46 8.29 -5.52 13.97
C ARG A 46 8.98 -4.43 13.16
N GLN A 47 8.99 -4.54 11.84
CA GLN A 47 9.63 -3.56 10.97
C GLN A 47 8.95 -2.19 11.07
N LEU A 48 7.61 -2.14 11.06
CA LEU A 48 6.85 -0.91 11.25
C LEU A 48 7.16 -0.27 12.60
N ALA A 49 7.11 -1.05 13.68
CA ALA A 49 7.42 -0.58 15.02
C ALA A 49 8.87 -0.05 15.14
N GLN A 50 9.85 -0.72 14.53
CA GLN A 50 11.25 -0.27 14.50
C GLN A 50 11.44 1.08 13.83
N HIS A 51 10.58 1.43 12.87
CA HIS A 51 10.60 2.71 12.17
C HIS A 51 9.64 3.75 12.79
N GLY A 52 9.01 3.43 13.93
CA GLY A 52 8.04 4.31 14.58
C GLY A 52 6.75 4.51 13.79
N VAL A 53 6.42 3.60 12.87
CA VAL A 53 5.17 3.62 12.12
C VAL A 53 4.07 2.98 12.96
N GLU A 54 3.06 3.78 13.32
CA GLU A 54 1.90 3.30 14.07
C GLU A 54 0.99 2.44 13.19
N ILE A 55 0.54 1.32 13.75
CA ILE A 55 -0.54 0.51 13.17
C ILE A 55 -1.86 1.11 13.67
N GLU A 56 -2.57 1.82 12.78
CA GLU A 56 -3.87 2.47 13.08
C GLU A 56 -5.00 1.45 13.29
N GLY A 57 -4.89 0.27 12.69
CA GLY A 57 -5.94 -0.74 12.76
C GLY A 57 -5.50 -2.16 12.42
N ARG A 58 -6.25 -3.12 12.95
CA ARG A 58 -6.12 -4.55 12.64
C ARG A 58 -7.50 -5.15 12.39
N MET A 59 -7.62 -5.97 11.36
CA MET A 59 -8.83 -6.73 11.06
C MET A 59 -8.53 -8.21 10.96
N ASN A 60 -9.37 -9.02 11.61
CA ASN A 60 -9.44 -10.47 11.40
C ASN A 60 -10.74 -10.76 10.64
N TRP A 61 -10.63 -11.31 9.45
CA TRP A 61 -11.74 -11.56 8.56
C TRP A 61 -12.37 -12.94 8.82
N PRO A 62 -13.69 -13.12 8.63
CA PRO A 62 -14.38 -14.38 8.93
C PRO A 62 -13.82 -15.61 8.21
N ARG A 63 -13.21 -15.41 7.04
CA ARG A 63 -12.60 -16.47 6.22
C ARG A 63 -11.12 -16.74 6.56
N GLY A 64 -10.64 -16.14 7.64
CA GLY A 64 -9.31 -16.33 8.19
C GLY A 64 -8.32 -15.24 7.78
N GLY A 65 -8.59 -14.42 6.77
CA GLY A 65 -7.70 -13.33 6.38
C GLY A 65 -7.41 -12.35 7.53
N GLU A 66 -6.27 -11.68 7.45
CA GLU A 66 -5.83 -10.64 8.39
C GLU A 66 -5.36 -9.42 7.61
N SER A 67 -5.68 -8.23 8.14
CA SER A 67 -5.21 -6.94 7.62
C SER A 67 -4.57 -6.09 8.72
N LEU A 68 -3.50 -5.37 8.38
CA LEU A 68 -2.90 -4.31 9.18
C LEU A 68 -2.98 -2.99 8.42
N TYR A 69 -3.40 -1.91 9.08
CA TYR A 69 -3.56 -0.59 8.50
C TYR A 69 -2.60 0.42 9.14
N PHE A 70 -1.94 1.24 8.32
CA PHE A 70 -1.01 2.29 8.77
C PHE A 70 -0.91 3.40 7.73
N ARG A 71 -0.23 4.51 8.07
CA ARG A 71 -0.02 5.64 7.17
C ARG A 71 1.40 5.70 6.63
N ASP A 72 1.51 6.13 5.38
CA ASP A 72 2.77 6.68 4.87
C ASP A 72 2.89 8.17 5.22
N PRO A 73 4.04 8.81 4.95
CA PRO A 73 4.24 10.24 5.22
C PRO A 73 3.27 11.18 4.49
N ASP A 74 2.66 10.74 3.39
CA ASP A 74 1.67 11.50 2.61
C ASP A 74 0.22 11.24 3.08
N HIS A 75 0.06 10.56 4.21
CA HIS A 75 -1.21 10.18 4.83
C HIS A 75 -2.07 9.21 4.00
N HIS A 76 -1.49 8.49 3.04
CA HIS A 76 -2.19 7.39 2.38
C HIS A 76 -2.41 6.24 3.37
N LEU A 77 -3.56 5.57 3.27
CA LEU A 77 -3.88 4.39 4.06
C LEU A 77 -3.26 3.17 3.37
N LEU A 78 -2.22 2.62 3.96
CA LEU A 78 -1.63 1.37 3.50
C LEU A 78 -2.23 0.21 4.29
N GLU A 79 -2.49 -0.88 3.58
CA GLU A 79 -2.98 -2.13 4.14
C GLU A 79 -2.03 -3.28 3.77
N LEU A 80 -1.55 -4.03 4.76
CA LEU A 80 -0.95 -5.35 4.54
C LEU A 80 -2.04 -6.39 4.72
N VAL A 81 -2.42 -7.07 3.64
CA VAL A 81 -3.54 -8.02 3.62
C VAL A 81 -3.06 -9.44 3.31
N THR A 82 -3.55 -10.42 4.06
CA THR A 82 -3.27 -11.85 3.82
C THR A 82 -4.42 -12.54 3.06
N PRO A 83 -4.17 -13.70 2.43
CA PRO A 83 -5.22 -14.49 1.78
C PRO A 83 -6.37 -14.85 2.74
N GLY A 84 -7.58 -15.02 2.18
CA GLY A 84 -8.79 -15.30 2.96
C GLY A 84 -9.66 -14.08 3.24
N LEU A 85 -9.63 -13.08 2.36
CA LEU A 85 -10.53 -11.92 2.38
C LEU A 85 -11.71 -12.07 1.38
N TRP A 86 -11.40 -12.41 0.12
CA TRP A 86 -12.36 -12.57 -0.98
C TRP A 86 -12.21 -13.92 -1.68
N ASP A 87 -13.16 -14.31 -2.54
CA ASP A 87 -13.11 -15.58 -3.30
C ASP A 87 -12.01 -15.61 -4.37
N ASN A 88 -11.54 -14.44 -4.78
CA ASN A 88 -10.58 -14.22 -5.86
C ASN A 88 -9.13 -14.03 -5.35
N TYR A 89 -8.78 -14.60 -4.19
CA TYR A 89 -7.41 -14.65 -3.68
C TYR A 89 -7.09 -15.95 -2.95
#